data_AF-A0A3N6M6F3-F1
#
_entry.id   AF-A0A3N6M6F3-F1
#
_cell.length_a   1.000
_cell.length_b   1.000
_cell.length_c   1.000
_cell.angle_alpha   90.00
_cell.angle_beta   90.00
_cell.angle_gamma   90.00
#
_symmetry.space_group_name_H-M   'P 1'
#
loop_
_entity.id
_entity.type
_entity.pdbx_description
1 polymer ?
#
loop_
_entity_poly.entity_id
_entity_poly.type
_entity_poly.pdbx_seq_one_letter_code
_entity_poly.pdbx_strand_id
1 'polypeptide(L)'
;MFDVDRLLGRASLKERIDELEDETERLRSRYEAESERRATAATARQEAEETINRLEDRIAQLEGELERVDGVDSGLEFRSRERMRGTELADVLDRLASIRTAPEGALTAVVSDGETGVGHRGVDLDDVLGERAALLDDASPCVCYVDDAGLVSVALRPPILPAIEPTWDDRFAVDREWFLGTDRYVLALVRADLFALGVYDGDERTAYRGFESDVKGAHSKGGFSQARFERIRDDQIDDHLERCRATLSEYRSDRPGDEPLYLTGQRGVIDTLVDDGTLEPDATTAVDATGDPKSALDDAHRSFWTTDVLVL
;
A
#
# COMPACT_ATOMS: atom_id res chain seq x y z
N MET A 1 0.34 -20.97 -90.01
CA MET A 1 -0.02 -22.16 -89.20
C MET A 1 -0.80 -21.63 -88.02
N PHE A 2 -2.13 -21.67 -88.08
CA PHE A 2 -2.97 -21.11 -87.02
C PHE A 2 -2.87 -22.02 -85.79
N ASP A 3 -2.57 -21.44 -84.64
CA ASP A 3 -2.38 -22.15 -83.39
C ASP A 3 -3.71 -22.78 -82.95
N VAL A 4 -3.80 -24.11 -83.09
CA VAL A 4 -5.02 -24.91 -82.88
C VAL A 4 -5.51 -24.76 -81.43
N ASP A 5 -4.62 -24.47 -80.49
CA ASP A 5 -4.94 -24.24 -79.07
C ASP A 5 -5.73 -22.95 -78.82
N ARG A 6 -5.63 -21.96 -79.71
CA ARG A 6 -6.36 -20.67 -79.62
C ARG A 6 -7.77 -20.76 -80.22
N LEU A 7 -7.99 -21.66 -81.18
CA LEU A 7 -9.27 -21.88 -81.87
C LEU A 7 -10.23 -22.81 -81.11
N LEU A 8 -9.70 -23.62 -80.18
CA LEU A 8 -10.47 -24.59 -79.37
C LEU A 8 -10.67 -24.17 -77.90
N GLY A 9 -10.33 -22.93 -77.53
CA GLY A 9 -10.51 -22.42 -76.14
C GLY A 9 -9.55 -23.05 -75.10
N ARG A 10 -8.56 -23.82 -75.55
CA ARG A 10 -7.60 -24.49 -74.66
C ARG A 10 -6.57 -23.52 -74.10
N ALA A 11 -6.21 -22.48 -74.86
CA ALA A 11 -5.32 -21.41 -74.39
C ALA A 11 -5.93 -20.63 -73.20
N SER A 12 -7.21 -20.24 -73.28
CA SER A 12 -7.90 -19.55 -72.17
C SER A 12 -8.10 -20.44 -70.93
N LEU A 13 -8.25 -21.75 -71.14
CA LEU A 13 -8.32 -22.71 -70.03
C LEU A 13 -6.95 -22.90 -69.36
N LYS A 14 -5.85 -22.91 -70.13
CA LYS A 14 -4.49 -22.94 -69.56
C LYS A 14 -4.20 -21.68 -68.75
N GLU A 15 -4.49 -20.50 -69.28
CA GLU A 15 -4.33 -19.24 -68.53
C GLU A 15 -5.15 -19.24 -67.23
N ARG A 16 -6.38 -19.78 -67.26
CA ARG A 16 -7.21 -19.90 -66.06
C ARG A 16 -6.69 -20.93 -65.06
N ILE A 17 -6.09 -22.02 -65.53
CA ILE A 17 -5.43 -23.00 -64.68
C ILE A 17 -4.22 -22.37 -64.01
N ASP A 18 -3.36 -21.69 -64.77
CA ASP A 18 -2.17 -21.01 -64.25
C ASP A 18 -2.55 -19.94 -63.20
N GLU A 19 -3.61 -19.15 -63.47
CA GLU A 19 -4.15 -18.16 -62.52
C GLU A 19 -4.68 -18.81 -61.22
N LEU A 20 -5.39 -19.94 -61.34
CA LEU A 20 -5.92 -20.67 -60.19
C LEU A 20 -4.82 -21.38 -59.40
N GLU A 21 -3.76 -21.85 -60.06
CA GLU A 21 -2.59 -22.44 -59.40
C GLU A 21 -1.81 -21.38 -58.62
N ASP A 22 -1.57 -20.20 -59.20
CA ASP A 22 -0.99 -19.03 -58.52
C ASP A 22 -1.83 -18.58 -57.33
N GLU A 23 -3.16 -18.52 -57.47
CA GLU A 23 -4.06 -18.16 -56.38
C GLU A 23 -4.04 -19.23 -55.27
N THR A 24 -4.00 -20.51 -55.63
CA THR A 24 -3.91 -21.62 -54.67
C THR A 24 -2.60 -21.56 -53.89
N GLU A 25 -1.48 -21.26 -54.56
CA GLU A 25 -0.17 -21.13 -53.90
C GLU A 25 -0.15 -19.95 -52.93
N ARG A 26 -0.67 -18.78 -53.35
CA ARG A 26 -0.81 -17.61 -52.46
C ARG A 26 -1.70 -17.90 -51.24
N LEU A 27 -2.81 -18.60 -51.43
CA LEU A 27 -3.71 -18.98 -50.33
C LEU A 27 -3.04 -19.97 -49.37
N ARG A 28 -2.28 -20.94 -49.88
CA ARG A 28 -1.51 -21.88 -49.06
C ARG A 28 -0.45 -21.17 -48.23
N SER A 29 0.36 -20.31 -48.85
CA SER A 29 1.38 -19.55 -48.10
C SER A 29 0.76 -18.66 -47.02
N ARG A 30 -0.40 -18.04 -47.30
CA ARG A 30 -1.12 -17.25 -46.28
C ARG A 30 -1.64 -18.13 -45.14
N TYR A 31 -2.16 -19.32 -45.44
CA TYR A 31 -2.63 -20.27 -44.44
C TYR A 31 -1.49 -20.79 -43.57
N GLU A 32 -0.35 -21.14 -44.17
CA GLU A 32 0.84 -21.59 -43.44
C GLU A 32 1.37 -20.51 -42.50
N ALA A 33 1.50 -19.27 -42.98
CA ALA A 33 1.92 -18.14 -42.14
C ALA A 33 0.95 -17.88 -40.98
N GLU A 34 -0.36 -18.01 -41.20
CA GLU A 34 -1.35 -17.90 -40.12
C GLU A 34 -1.29 -19.08 -39.15
N SER A 35 -1.09 -20.30 -39.65
CA SER A 35 -0.94 -21.49 -38.83
C SER A 35 0.30 -21.41 -37.94
N GLU A 36 1.41 -20.91 -38.48
CA GLU A 36 2.65 -20.69 -37.73
C GLU A 36 2.47 -19.63 -36.64
N ARG A 37 1.84 -18.49 -36.97
CA ARG A 37 1.49 -17.45 -35.97
C ARG A 37 0.62 -18.00 -34.84
N ARG A 38 -0.36 -18.85 -35.15
CA ARG A 38 -1.22 -19.49 -34.14
C ARG A 38 -0.43 -20.45 -33.26
N ALA A 39 0.48 -21.23 -33.84
CA ALA A 39 1.34 -22.13 -33.08
C ALA A 39 2.24 -21.35 -32.12
N THR A 40 2.93 -20.31 -32.59
CA THR A 40 3.76 -19.45 -31.73
C THR A 40 2.97 -18.79 -30.61
N ALA A 41 1.76 -18.27 -30.92
CA ALA A 41 0.90 -17.69 -29.89
C ALA A 41 0.47 -18.74 -28.85
N ALA A 42 0.11 -19.95 -29.28
CA ALA A 42 -0.25 -21.03 -28.35
C ALA A 42 0.92 -21.42 -27.44
N THR A 43 2.15 -21.49 -27.96
CA THR A 43 3.35 -21.75 -27.16
C THR A 43 3.60 -20.63 -26.15
N ALA A 44 3.58 -19.36 -26.58
CA ALA A 44 3.77 -18.23 -25.67
C ALA A 44 2.71 -18.19 -24.55
N ARG A 45 1.47 -18.59 -24.86
CA ARG A 45 0.41 -18.73 -23.85
C ARG A 45 0.71 -19.84 -22.84
N GLN A 46 1.18 -21.00 -23.30
CA GLN A 46 1.54 -22.11 -22.41
C GLN A 46 2.70 -21.73 -21.48
N GLU A 47 3.71 -21.03 -21.98
CA GLU A 47 4.84 -20.54 -21.17
C GLU A 47 4.39 -19.53 -20.11
N ALA A 48 3.44 -18.65 -20.44
CA ALA A 48 2.86 -17.71 -19.48
C ALA A 48 2.01 -18.42 -18.42
N GLU A 49 1.17 -19.38 -18.81
CA GLU A 49 0.39 -20.20 -17.88
C GLU A 49 1.31 -21.00 -16.94
N GLU A 50 2.42 -21.55 -17.44
CA GLU A 50 3.40 -22.24 -16.62
C GLU A 50 4.09 -21.30 -15.61
N THR A 51 4.37 -20.07 -16.02
CA THR A 51 4.95 -19.05 -15.13
C THR A 51 3.99 -18.66 -14.01
N ILE A 52 2.70 -18.48 -14.34
CA ILE A 52 1.65 -18.20 -13.34
C ILE A 52 1.58 -19.33 -12.32
N ASN A 53 1.49 -20.58 -12.77
CA ASN A 53 1.42 -21.73 -11.86
C ASN A 53 2.64 -21.78 -10.93
N ARG A 54 3.86 -21.53 -11.45
CA ARG A 54 5.08 -21.47 -10.62
C ARG A 54 5.05 -20.34 -9.59
N LEU A 55 4.49 -19.18 -9.95
CA LEU A 55 4.34 -18.05 -9.03
C LEU A 55 3.28 -18.33 -7.96
N GLU A 56 2.15 -18.93 -8.32
CA GLU A 56 1.10 -19.36 -7.38
C GLU A 56 1.65 -20.40 -6.40
N ASP A 57 2.38 -21.41 -6.88
CA ASP A 57 3.05 -22.40 -6.03
C ASP A 57 4.04 -21.73 -5.07
N ARG A 58 4.76 -20.69 -5.53
CA ARG A 58 5.69 -19.93 -4.69
C ARG A 58 4.96 -19.09 -3.64
N ILE A 59 3.85 -18.46 -3.99
CA ILE A 59 3.00 -17.72 -3.06
C ILE A 59 2.48 -18.68 -1.98
N ALA A 60 1.90 -19.82 -2.36
CA ALA A 60 1.41 -20.81 -1.40
C ALA A 60 2.53 -21.34 -0.49
N GLN A 61 3.74 -21.53 -1.03
CA GLN A 61 4.91 -21.87 -0.21
C GLN A 61 5.26 -20.76 0.78
N LEU A 62 5.30 -19.50 0.33
CA LEU A 62 5.62 -18.34 1.17
C LEU A 62 4.55 -18.11 2.24
N GLU A 63 3.27 -18.26 1.91
CA GLU A 63 2.16 -18.22 2.87
C GLU A 63 2.32 -19.33 3.91
N GLY A 64 2.68 -20.55 3.51
CA GLY A 64 2.96 -21.64 4.46
C GLY A 64 4.28 -21.50 5.23
N GLU A 65 5.23 -20.69 4.76
CA GLU A 65 6.41 -20.28 5.53
C GLU A 65 6.03 -19.20 6.55
N LEU A 66 5.22 -18.21 6.14
CA LEU A 66 4.69 -17.16 7.00
C LEU A 66 3.82 -17.74 8.12
N GLU A 67 2.87 -18.63 7.81
CA GLU A 67 2.03 -19.31 8.80
C GLU A 67 2.87 -20.17 9.77
N ARG A 68 4.03 -20.68 9.32
CA ARG A 68 4.96 -21.38 10.20
C ARG A 68 5.77 -20.44 11.07
N VAL A 69 6.09 -19.24 10.60
CA VAL A 69 6.75 -18.19 11.39
C VAL A 69 5.77 -17.65 12.43
N ASP A 70 4.53 -17.36 12.03
CA ASP A 70 3.41 -17.02 12.93
C ASP A 70 3.09 -18.19 13.89
N GLY A 71 3.33 -19.42 13.46
CA GLY A 71 3.15 -20.65 14.24
C GLY A 71 4.33 -21.03 15.14
N VAL A 72 5.46 -20.31 15.10
CA VAL A 72 6.44 -20.33 16.20
C VAL A 72 5.93 -19.36 17.26
N ASP A 73 4.76 -19.68 17.78
CA ASP A 73 4.09 -19.02 18.89
C ASP A 73 5.00 -19.14 20.11
N SER A 74 5.81 -18.11 20.37
CA SER A 74 6.17 -17.76 21.73
C SER A 74 4.84 -17.56 22.43
N GLY A 75 4.25 -18.60 23.07
CA GLY A 75 2.87 -18.68 23.59
C GLY A 75 2.41 -17.55 24.52
N LEU A 76 2.50 -16.34 24.03
CA LEU A 76 2.38 -15.03 24.65
C LEU A 76 1.35 -14.32 23.79
N GLU A 77 0.22 -14.02 24.41
CA GLU A 77 -0.84 -13.23 23.79
C GLU A 77 -0.90 -11.89 24.51
N PHE A 78 -1.25 -10.84 23.77
CA PHE A 78 -1.60 -9.57 24.41
C PHE A 78 -2.73 -9.80 25.41
N ARG A 79 -2.56 -9.26 26.61
CA ARG A 79 -3.59 -9.31 27.64
C ARG A 79 -4.87 -8.57 27.22
N SER A 80 -4.72 -7.50 26.44
CA SER A 80 -5.84 -6.80 25.79
C SER A 80 -5.35 -6.11 24.51
N ARG A 81 -6.26 -6.00 23.54
CA ARG A 81 -6.07 -5.25 22.29
C ARG A 81 -7.33 -4.45 22.00
N GLU A 82 -7.22 -3.13 22.08
CA GLU A 82 -8.36 -2.22 21.92
C GLU A 82 -8.02 -1.14 20.89
N ARG A 83 -9.02 -0.74 20.09
CA ARG A 83 -8.89 0.37 19.13
C ARG A 83 -9.65 1.57 19.67
N MET A 84 -8.92 2.63 19.99
CA MET A 84 -9.45 3.82 20.65
C MET A 84 -9.24 5.07 19.80
N ARG A 85 -10.11 6.05 19.98
CA ARG A 85 -10.01 7.37 19.33
C ARG A 85 -10.73 8.45 20.13
N GLY A 86 -10.44 9.71 19.84
CA GLY A 86 -11.13 10.86 20.42
C GLY A 86 -11.06 10.85 21.96
N THR A 87 -12.19 11.09 22.62
CA THR A 87 -12.26 11.20 24.09
C THR A 87 -11.81 9.95 24.83
N GLU A 88 -12.13 8.75 24.31
CA GLU A 88 -11.72 7.50 24.97
C GLU A 88 -10.20 7.33 24.98
N LEU A 89 -9.55 7.63 23.85
CA LEU A 89 -8.09 7.62 23.77
C LEU A 89 -7.49 8.73 24.65
N ALA A 90 -8.06 9.94 24.62
CA ALA A 90 -7.61 11.05 25.45
C ALA A 90 -7.64 10.69 26.95
N ASP A 91 -8.69 10.02 27.43
CA ASP A 91 -8.79 9.57 28.82
C ASP A 91 -7.70 8.54 29.18
N VAL A 92 -7.32 7.65 28.25
CA VAL A 92 -6.23 6.69 28.46
C VAL A 92 -4.88 7.40 28.49
N LEU A 93 -4.62 8.33 27.58
CA LEU A 93 -3.41 9.13 27.58
C LEU A 93 -3.27 9.95 28.87
N ASP A 94 -4.37 10.50 29.38
CA ASP A 94 -4.39 11.24 30.65
C ASP A 94 -4.07 10.35 31.84
N ARG A 95 -4.55 9.10 31.83
CA ARG A 95 -4.19 8.10 32.85
C ARG A 95 -2.72 7.76 32.78
N LEU A 96 -2.17 7.48 31.60
CA LEU A 96 -0.75 7.20 31.42
C LEU A 96 0.10 8.39 31.89
N ALA A 97 -0.22 9.60 31.45
CA ALA A 97 0.48 10.82 31.83
C ALA A 97 0.37 11.16 33.33
N SER A 98 -0.63 10.61 34.04
CA SER A 98 -0.82 10.82 35.49
C SER A 98 0.07 9.95 36.37
N ILE A 99 0.67 8.89 35.81
CA ILE A 99 1.49 7.95 36.57
C ILE A 99 2.79 8.63 37.02
N ARG A 100 3.14 8.41 38.28
CA ARG A 100 4.36 8.92 38.92
C ARG A 100 5.08 7.79 39.61
N THR A 101 6.38 7.69 39.34
CA THR A 101 7.27 6.68 39.90
C THR A 101 8.42 7.35 40.66
N ALA A 102 9.33 6.55 41.21
CA ALA A 102 10.64 7.07 41.56
C ALA A 102 11.40 7.50 40.27
N PRO A 103 12.48 8.30 40.40
CA PRO A 103 13.37 8.52 39.27
C PRO A 103 13.79 7.19 38.65
N GLU A 104 13.80 7.13 37.32
CA GLU A 104 14.09 5.93 36.53
C GLU A 104 13.06 4.80 36.68
N GLY A 105 11.83 5.11 37.10
CA GLY A 105 10.77 4.11 37.27
C GLY A 105 9.79 3.99 36.09
N ALA A 106 9.82 4.92 35.14
CA ALA A 106 8.92 4.91 33.98
C ALA A 106 9.74 4.97 32.67
N LEU A 107 9.69 3.88 31.90
CA LEU A 107 10.28 3.78 30.56
C LEU A 107 9.28 4.24 29.51
N THR A 108 9.73 5.13 28.62
CA THR A 108 9.09 5.38 27.34
C THR A 108 10.06 5.05 26.22
N ALA A 109 9.67 4.17 25.30
CA ALA A 109 10.51 3.75 24.18
C ALA A 109 9.71 3.68 22.88
N VAL A 110 10.32 4.09 21.77
CA VAL A 110 9.77 3.91 20.43
C VAL A 110 10.36 2.63 19.84
N VAL A 111 9.51 1.79 19.28
CA VAL A 111 9.88 0.53 18.63
C VAL A 111 9.46 0.64 17.17
N SER A 112 10.41 0.54 16.25
CA SER A 112 10.16 0.53 14.80
C SER A 112 10.41 -0.87 14.21
N ASP A 113 10.02 -1.06 12.95
CA ASP A 113 10.09 -2.36 12.29
C ASP A 113 11.53 -2.90 12.26
N GLY A 114 11.74 -4.08 12.86
CA GLY A 114 13.03 -4.75 12.95
C GLY A 114 13.96 -4.25 14.07
N GLU A 115 13.46 -3.44 15.01
CA GLU A 115 14.26 -2.86 16.11
C GLU A 115 14.06 -3.52 17.49
N THR A 116 13.37 -4.66 17.56
CA THR A 116 13.09 -5.42 18.80
C THR A 116 14.30 -6.16 19.37
N GLY A 117 15.37 -6.32 18.59
CA GLY A 117 16.61 -6.96 19.03
C GLY A 117 17.66 -5.98 19.58
N VAL A 118 18.59 -6.51 20.38
CA VAL A 118 19.72 -5.79 21.01
C VAL A 118 20.28 -4.67 20.13
N GLY A 119 19.88 -3.45 20.46
CA GLY A 119 20.62 -2.23 20.13
C GLY A 119 19.96 -1.33 19.10
N HIS A 120 19.20 -0.35 19.61
CA HIS A 120 19.62 1.05 19.46
C HIS A 120 19.22 1.91 20.68
N ARG A 121 20.17 2.73 21.15
CA ARG A 121 20.00 3.89 22.04
C ARG A 121 19.65 3.62 23.52
N GLY A 122 20.19 2.56 24.12
CA GLY A 122 20.56 2.55 25.54
C GLY A 122 19.69 1.74 26.51
N VAL A 123 18.57 1.16 26.06
CA VAL A 123 17.73 0.27 26.89
C VAL A 123 17.58 -1.08 26.18
N ASP A 124 17.83 -2.17 26.90
CA ASP A 124 17.55 -3.53 26.42
C ASP A 124 16.13 -3.92 26.84
N LEU A 125 15.22 -4.04 25.86
CA LEU A 125 13.82 -4.35 26.13
C LEU A 125 13.62 -5.80 26.58
N ASP A 126 14.53 -6.71 26.22
CA ASP A 126 14.51 -8.09 26.71
C ASP A 126 14.80 -8.13 28.21
N ASP A 127 15.70 -7.28 28.72
CA ASP A 127 15.97 -7.16 30.16
C ASP A 127 14.77 -6.61 30.95
N VAL A 128 13.98 -5.73 30.32
CA VAL A 128 12.85 -5.05 30.96
C VAL A 128 11.56 -5.90 30.90
N LEU A 129 11.25 -6.45 29.72
CA LEU A 129 9.99 -7.14 29.45
C LEU A 129 10.12 -8.67 29.50
N GLY A 130 11.35 -9.19 29.48
CA GLY A 130 11.61 -10.61 29.35
C GLY A 130 11.06 -11.15 28.05
N GLU A 131 10.41 -12.31 28.11
CA GLU A 131 9.82 -12.96 26.93
C GLU A 131 8.76 -12.09 26.23
N ARG A 132 8.12 -11.14 26.94
CA ARG A 132 7.11 -10.23 26.37
C ARG A 132 7.69 -9.23 25.36
N ALA A 133 9.00 -9.04 25.32
CA ALA A 133 9.62 -8.20 24.29
C ALA A 133 9.25 -8.67 22.88
N ALA A 134 9.04 -9.98 22.66
CA ALA A 134 8.56 -10.53 21.39
C ALA A 134 7.18 -10.01 20.96
N LEU A 135 6.32 -9.57 21.89
CA LEU A 135 5.03 -8.96 21.55
C LEU A 135 5.20 -7.58 20.89
N LEU A 136 6.36 -6.93 21.08
CA LEU A 136 6.64 -5.64 20.45
C LEU A 136 6.92 -5.78 18.95
N ASP A 137 7.33 -6.96 18.48
CA ASP A 137 7.47 -7.25 17.05
C ASP A 137 6.13 -7.14 16.35
N ASP A 138 5.10 -7.81 16.90
CA ASP A 138 3.75 -7.66 16.37
C ASP A 138 3.23 -6.25 16.59
N ALA A 139 3.54 -5.59 17.71
CA ALA A 139 3.07 -4.23 17.97
C ALA A 139 3.72 -3.15 17.08
N SER A 140 4.87 -3.40 16.46
CA SER A 140 5.62 -2.43 15.68
C SER A 140 4.86 -1.86 14.47
N PRO A 141 5.06 -0.58 14.10
CA PRO A 141 5.74 0.46 14.87
C PRO A 141 4.86 0.96 16.03
N CYS A 142 5.44 1.15 17.22
CA CYS A 142 4.70 1.58 18.41
C CYS A 142 5.53 2.39 19.42
N VAL A 143 4.84 3.01 20.37
CA VAL A 143 5.42 3.59 21.58
C VAL A 143 5.08 2.67 22.75
N CYS A 144 6.10 2.15 23.41
CA CYS A 144 6.03 1.28 24.57
C CYS A 144 6.19 2.08 25.87
N TYR A 145 5.29 1.83 26.82
CA TYR A 145 5.30 2.39 28.17
C TYR A 145 5.39 1.26 29.19
N VAL A 146 6.45 1.26 30.00
CA VAL A 146 6.71 0.22 31.01
C VAL A 146 7.13 0.85 32.32
N ASP A 147 6.55 0.43 33.45
CA ASP A 147 7.03 0.82 34.78
C ASP A 147 7.92 -0.23 35.43
N ASP A 148 8.74 0.20 36.38
CA ASP A 148 9.64 -0.63 37.18
C ASP A 148 8.93 -1.64 38.09
N ALA A 149 7.68 -1.37 38.46
CA ALA A 149 6.86 -2.25 39.29
C ALA A 149 6.00 -3.24 38.49
N GLY A 150 6.01 -3.16 37.15
CA GLY A 150 5.24 -4.03 36.25
C GLY A 150 3.71 -3.86 36.32
N LEU A 151 3.25 -2.69 36.80
CA LEU A 151 1.83 -2.32 36.81
C LEU A 151 1.32 -1.88 35.43
N VAL A 152 2.21 -1.33 34.61
CA VAL A 152 1.97 -0.81 33.27
C VAL A 152 2.99 -1.44 32.33
N SER A 153 2.46 -2.12 31.33
CA SER A 153 3.21 -2.66 30.20
C SER A 153 2.30 -2.58 29.00
N VAL A 154 2.40 -1.48 28.25
CA VAL A 154 1.45 -1.16 27.18
C VAL A 154 2.21 -0.61 25.97
N ALA A 155 1.87 -1.11 24.78
CA ALA A 155 2.29 -0.56 23.51
C ALA A 155 1.11 0.16 22.84
N LEU A 156 1.34 1.39 22.38
CA LEU A 156 0.37 2.17 21.62
C LEU A 156 0.91 2.40 20.22
N ARG A 157 0.07 2.25 19.19
CA ARG A 157 0.43 2.60 17.80
C ARG A 157 -0.05 4.02 17.47
N PRO A 158 0.82 5.04 17.60
CA PRO A 158 0.41 6.40 17.29
C PRO A 158 0.23 6.59 15.76
N PRO A 159 -0.74 7.42 15.34
CA PRO A 159 -0.81 7.96 13.98
C PRO A 159 0.48 8.67 13.55
N ILE A 160 1.15 9.34 14.50
CA ILE A 160 2.40 10.08 14.27
C ILE A 160 3.47 9.47 15.19
N LEU A 161 4.42 8.75 14.59
CA LEU A 161 5.48 8.11 15.35
C LEU A 161 6.49 9.16 15.85
N PRO A 162 6.72 9.27 17.17
CA PRO A 162 7.62 10.29 17.68
C PRO A 162 9.10 9.94 17.46
N ALA A 163 9.91 10.96 17.19
CA ALA A 163 11.36 10.82 17.07
C ALA A 163 12.06 11.05 18.43
N ILE A 164 11.71 10.26 19.45
CA ILE A 164 12.31 10.31 20.78
C ILE A 164 13.28 9.14 21.01
N GLU A 165 14.28 9.35 21.85
CA GLU A 165 15.13 8.26 22.32
C GLU A 165 14.49 7.56 23.52
N PRO A 166 14.72 6.24 23.71
CA PRO A 166 14.26 5.54 24.89
C PRO A 166 14.76 6.23 26.16
N THR A 167 13.86 6.47 27.10
CA THR A 167 14.19 7.21 28.33
C THR A 167 13.46 6.66 29.55
N TRP A 168 14.19 6.64 30.67
CA TRP A 168 13.68 6.37 31.99
C TRP A 168 13.54 7.70 32.75
N ASP A 169 12.36 8.00 33.27
CA ASP A 169 12.09 9.20 34.08
C ASP A 169 11.17 8.82 35.27
N ASP A 170 10.72 9.80 36.05
CA ASP A 170 9.71 9.66 37.10
C ASP A 170 8.26 9.66 36.58
N ARG A 171 8.09 9.71 35.26
CA ARG A 171 6.81 9.77 34.52
C ARG A 171 7.00 9.31 33.08
N PHE A 172 5.93 8.86 32.45
CA PHE A 172 5.93 8.58 31.01
C PHE A 172 6.00 9.87 30.18
N ALA A 173 6.75 9.83 29.09
CA ALA A 173 6.78 10.89 28.08
C ALA A 173 5.60 10.71 27.13
N VAL A 174 4.44 11.24 27.52
CA VAL A 174 3.21 11.18 26.73
C VAL A 174 2.93 12.55 26.11
N ASP A 175 2.94 12.61 24.78
CA ASP A 175 2.45 13.77 24.04
C ASP A 175 1.14 13.43 23.33
N ARG A 176 0.14 14.31 23.46
CA ARG A 176 -1.17 14.11 22.83
C ARG A 176 -1.11 14.35 21.33
N GLU A 177 -0.18 15.18 20.85
CA GLU A 177 -0.05 15.50 19.43
C GLU A 177 0.28 14.26 18.59
N TRP A 178 0.89 13.22 19.19
CA TRP A 178 1.19 11.96 18.50
C TRP A 178 -0.08 11.14 18.19
N PHE A 179 -1.15 11.36 18.96
CA PHE A 179 -2.35 10.53 18.99
C PHE A 179 -3.62 11.26 18.56
N LEU A 180 -3.65 12.58 18.70
CA LEU A 180 -4.84 13.41 18.53
C LEU A 180 -4.50 14.61 17.63
N GLY A 181 -5.33 14.84 16.61
CA GLY A 181 -5.29 16.07 15.82
C GLY A 181 -5.78 17.23 16.68
N THR A 182 -4.85 17.97 17.27
CA THR A 182 -5.15 19.08 18.21
C THR A 182 -5.00 20.45 17.56
N ASP A 183 -4.00 20.60 16.71
CA ASP A 183 -3.76 21.82 15.93
C ASP A 183 -4.37 21.72 14.52
N ARG A 184 -4.09 22.73 13.70
CA ARG A 184 -4.49 22.74 12.31
C ARG A 184 -3.55 21.88 11.46
N TYR A 185 -4.10 20.92 10.73
CA TYR A 185 -3.35 20.01 9.86
C TYR A 185 -4.08 19.72 8.55
N VAL A 186 -3.34 19.12 7.62
CA VAL A 186 -3.84 18.67 6.32
C VAL A 186 -3.79 17.15 6.29
N LEU A 187 -4.88 16.53 5.89
CA LEU A 187 -4.94 15.09 5.65
C LEU A 187 -5.37 14.83 4.22
N ALA A 188 -4.57 14.05 3.49
CA ALA A 188 -4.87 13.69 2.11
C ALA A 188 -4.95 12.16 1.95
N LEU A 189 -6.08 11.69 1.43
CA LEU A 189 -6.31 10.34 0.96
C LEU A 189 -5.85 10.23 -0.50
N VAL A 190 -4.91 9.32 -0.76
CA VAL A 190 -4.36 9.02 -2.09
C VAL A 190 -4.50 7.53 -2.37
N ARG A 191 -5.24 7.21 -3.43
CA ARG A 191 -5.38 5.86 -3.98
C ARG A 191 -5.05 5.91 -5.46
N ALA A 192 -4.96 4.75 -6.09
CA ALA A 192 -4.69 4.66 -7.53
C ALA A 192 -5.73 5.44 -8.38
N ASP A 193 -6.98 5.51 -7.92
CA ASP A 193 -8.13 6.04 -8.66
C ASP A 193 -8.87 7.19 -7.95
N LEU A 194 -8.43 7.56 -6.74
CA LEU A 194 -9.16 8.48 -5.87
C LEU A 194 -8.20 9.37 -5.10
N PHE A 195 -8.50 10.66 -5.09
CA PHE A 195 -7.81 11.66 -4.29
C PHE A 195 -8.82 12.49 -3.50
N ALA A 196 -8.52 12.71 -2.22
CA ALA A 196 -9.25 13.66 -1.41
C ALA A 196 -8.32 14.33 -0.41
N LEU A 197 -8.51 15.62 -0.19
CA LEU A 197 -7.75 16.45 0.73
C LEU A 197 -8.71 17.20 1.62
N GLY A 198 -8.45 17.16 2.93
CA GLY A 198 -9.14 17.94 3.94
C GLY A 198 -8.15 18.78 4.74
N VAL A 199 -8.60 19.98 5.11
CA VAL A 199 -7.93 20.80 6.12
C VAL A 199 -8.75 20.72 7.39
N TYR A 200 -8.08 20.44 8.50
CA TYR A 200 -8.71 20.19 9.78
C TYR A 200 -8.18 21.18 10.81
N ASP A 201 -9.07 21.66 11.67
CA ASP A 201 -8.75 22.37 12.92
C ASP A 201 -9.31 21.50 14.04
N GLY A 202 -8.43 20.75 14.70
CA GLY A 202 -8.82 19.66 15.57
C GLY A 202 -9.56 18.54 14.81
N ASP A 203 -10.81 18.29 15.21
CA ASP A 203 -11.72 17.33 14.56
C ASP A 203 -12.60 17.97 13.45
N GLU A 204 -12.58 19.29 13.29
CA GLU A 204 -13.45 19.99 12.34
C GLU A 204 -12.77 20.17 10.98
N ARG A 205 -13.38 19.64 9.91
CA ARG A 205 -12.92 19.88 8.53
C ARG A 205 -13.35 21.27 8.05
N THR A 206 -12.38 22.16 7.86
CA THR A 206 -12.59 23.56 7.45
C THR A 206 -12.49 23.78 5.93
N ALA A 207 -11.79 22.90 5.21
CA ALA A 207 -11.71 22.94 3.74
C ALA A 207 -11.64 21.52 3.14
N TYR A 208 -12.04 21.41 1.88
CA TYR A 208 -12.11 20.12 1.17
C TYR A 208 -11.82 20.29 -0.33
N ARG A 209 -11.07 19.34 -0.89
CA ARG A 209 -10.89 19.17 -2.34
C ARG A 209 -10.74 17.68 -2.65
N GLY A 210 -11.49 17.15 -3.61
CA GLY A 210 -11.36 15.74 -3.99
C GLY A 210 -11.84 15.47 -5.40
N PHE A 211 -11.31 14.42 -6.00
CA PHE A 211 -11.65 13.97 -7.35
C PHE A 211 -11.36 12.48 -7.51
N GLU A 212 -12.09 11.86 -8.44
CA GLU A 212 -11.86 10.49 -8.90
C GLU A 212 -11.15 10.53 -10.26
N SER A 213 -10.53 9.43 -10.65
CA SER A 213 -9.94 9.23 -11.97
C SER A 213 -10.35 7.87 -12.52
N ASP A 214 -10.58 7.80 -13.83
CA ASP A 214 -11.06 6.59 -14.52
C ASP A 214 -9.94 5.55 -14.72
N VAL A 215 -9.22 5.23 -13.64
CA VAL A 215 -8.22 4.16 -13.63
C VAL A 215 -8.96 2.84 -13.63
N LYS A 216 -8.75 2.04 -14.69
CA LYS A 216 -9.44 0.75 -14.79
C LYS A 216 -8.96 -0.21 -13.70
N GLY A 217 -9.90 -0.92 -13.07
CA GLY A 217 -9.59 -1.95 -12.09
C GLY A 217 -8.74 -3.09 -12.67
N ALA A 218 -7.97 -3.78 -11.82
CA ALA A 218 -7.23 -4.96 -12.22
C ALA A 218 -8.21 -6.06 -12.67
N HIS A 219 -8.12 -6.50 -13.93
CA HIS A 219 -8.93 -7.60 -14.43
C HIS A 219 -8.06 -8.85 -14.58
N SER A 220 -8.28 -9.84 -13.70
CA SER A 220 -7.54 -11.12 -13.66
C SER A 220 -7.86 -12.07 -14.82
N LYS A 221 -8.48 -11.60 -15.90
CA LYS A 221 -8.80 -12.45 -17.06
C LYS A 221 -7.59 -12.49 -17.98
N GLY A 222 -6.69 -13.44 -17.70
CA GLY A 222 -5.46 -13.70 -18.45
C GLY A 222 -5.71 -13.83 -19.96
N GLY A 223 -5.01 -13.03 -20.75
CA GLY A 223 -5.12 -13.04 -22.20
C GLY A 223 -4.15 -12.08 -22.89
N PHE A 224 -3.99 -12.22 -24.20
CA PHE A 224 -3.03 -11.48 -25.05
C PHE A 224 -3.14 -9.94 -25.01
N SER A 225 -4.16 -9.39 -24.37
CA SER A 225 -4.34 -7.95 -24.17
C SER A 225 -3.99 -7.45 -22.77
N GLN A 226 -3.64 -8.36 -21.83
CA GLN A 226 -3.37 -8.02 -20.43
C GLN A 226 -2.20 -7.04 -20.27
N ALA A 227 -1.03 -7.34 -20.85
CA ALA A 227 0.14 -6.44 -20.75
C ALA A 227 -0.10 -5.05 -21.37
N ARG A 228 -1.05 -4.92 -22.30
CA ARG A 228 -1.44 -3.60 -22.83
C ARG A 228 -2.38 -2.88 -21.87
N PHE A 229 -3.29 -3.60 -21.22
CA PHE A 229 -4.18 -3.02 -20.22
C PHE A 229 -3.44 -2.60 -18.95
N GLU A 230 -2.46 -3.39 -18.51
CA GLU A 230 -1.59 -3.05 -17.38
C GLU A 230 -0.82 -1.77 -17.67
N ARG A 231 -0.13 -1.66 -18.82
CA ARG A 231 0.55 -0.40 -19.20
C ARG A 231 -0.39 0.80 -19.26
N ILE A 232 -1.56 0.66 -19.89
CA ILE A 232 -2.54 1.75 -19.94
C ILE A 232 -2.97 2.13 -18.52
N ARG A 233 -3.16 1.15 -17.64
CA ARG A 233 -3.55 1.39 -16.26
C ARG A 233 -2.44 2.08 -15.48
N ASP A 234 -1.19 1.66 -15.66
CA ASP A 234 -0.03 2.28 -15.03
C ASP A 234 0.12 3.74 -15.50
N ASP A 235 0.02 3.99 -16.82
CA ASP A 235 -0.01 5.35 -17.38
C ASP A 235 -1.15 6.19 -16.76
N GLN A 236 -2.34 5.60 -16.58
CA GLN A 236 -3.48 6.29 -15.94
C GLN A 236 -3.24 6.58 -14.45
N ILE A 237 -2.53 5.69 -13.74
CA ILE A 237 -2.14 5.91 -12.33
C ILE A 237 -1.12 7.04 -12.27
N ASP A 238 -0.13 7.05 -13.15
CA ASP A 238 0.89 8.10 -13.20
C ASP A 238 0.26 9.48 -13.44
N ASP A 239 -0.65 9.59 -14.42
CA ASP A 239 -1.44 10.79 -14.69
C ASP A 239 -2.25 11.23 -13.46
N HIS A 240 -2.87 10.27 -12.75
CA HIS A 240 -3.61 10.54 -11.52
C HIS A 240 -2.69 11.09 -10.43
N LEU A 241 -1.53 10.46 -10.20
CA LEU A 241 -0.58 10.89 -9.19
C LEU A 241 0.05 12.25 -9.52
N GLU A 242 0.30 12.57 -10.79
CA GLU A 242 0.74 13.91 -11.20
C GLU A 242 -0.31 14.95 -10.80
N ARG A 243 -1.59 14.66 -11.02
CA ARG A 243 -2.70 15.54 -10.61
C ARG A 243 -2.81 15.68 -9.08
N CYS A 244 -2.56 14.61 -8.33
CA CYS A 244 -2.51 14.64 -6.87
C CYS A 244 -1.38 15.55 -6.38
N ARG A 245 -0.17 15.38 -6.91
CA ARG A 245 1.01 16.20 -6.61
C ARG A 245 0.77 17.68 -6.94
N ALA A 246 0.21 17.97 -8.11
CA ALA A 246 -0.14 19.34 -8.51
C ALA A 246 -1.14 19.97 -7.54
N THR A 247 -2.14 19.21 -7.11
CA THR A 247 -3.16 19.68 -6.15
C THR A 247 -2.57 19.96 -4.78
N LEU A 248 -1.69 19.09 -4.28
CA LEU A 248 -0.97 19.28 -3.01
C LEU A 248 -0.03 20.49 -3.08
N SER A 249 0.70 20.65 -4.19
CA SER A 249 1.62 21.76 -4.42
C SER A 249 0.89 23.10 -4.52
N GLU A 250 -0.25 23.14 -5.22
CA GLU A 250 -1.13 24.32 -5.29
C GLU A 250 -1.63 24.70 -3.89
N TYR A 251 -2.09 23.71 -3.10
CA TYR A 251 -2.51 23.95 -1.72
C TYR A 251 -1.39 24.56 -0.86
N ARG A 252 -0.20 23.96 -0.88
CA ARG A 252 0.98 24.43 -0.14
C ARG A 252 1.42 25.83 -0.59
N SER A 253 1.29 26.15 -1.88
CA SER A 253 1.64 27.46 -2.42
C SER A 253 0.65 28.56 -2.00
N ASP A 254 -0.65 28.26 -1.98
CA ASP A 254 -1.70 29.19 -1.56
C ASP A 254 -1.73 29.42 -0.04
N ARG A 255 -1.24 28.43 0.72
CA ARG A 255 -1.18 28.45 2.19
C ARG A 255 0.20 27.99 2.64
N PRO A 256 1.21 28.88 2.60
CA PRO A 256 2.58 28.56 3.00
C PRO A 256 2.74 28.42 4.53
N GLY A 257 1.73 27.87 5.23
CA GLY A 257 1.84 27.54 6.65
C GLY A 257 2.58 26.23 6.84
N ASP A 258 3.31 26.12 7.96
CA ASP A 258 3.96 24.90 8.44
C ASP A 258 2.93 23.88 9.00
N GLU A 259 1.74 23.83 8.41
CA GLU A 259 0.70 22.88 8.78
C GLU A 259 1.21 21.45 8.48
N PRO A 260 1.12 20.50 9.42
CA PRO A 260 1.50 19.13 9.16
C PRO A 260 0.68 18.53 8.00
N LEU A 261 1.33 17.76 7.14
CA LEU A 261 0.69 16.98 6.08
C LEU A 261 0.76 15.49 6.42
N TYR A 262 -0.42 14.90 6.57
CA TYR A 262 -0.59 13.47 6.73
C TYR A 262 -1.12 12.86 5.44
N LEU A 263 -0.41 11.84 4.94
CA LEU A 263 -0.83 11.10 3.76
C LEU A 263 -1.40 9.75 4.16
N THR A 264 -2.55 9.43 3.59
CA THR A 264 -3.25 8.19 3.87
C THR A 264 -3.76 7.56 2.58
N GLY A 265 -4.00 6.24 2.58
CA GLY A 265 -4.53 5.53 1.41
C GLY A 265 -3.78 4.24 1.07
N GLN A 266 -3.54 3.98 -0.20
CA GLN A 266 -2.92 2.73 -0.64
C GLN A 266 -1.40 2.78 -0.47
N ARG A 267 -0.81 1.85 0.29
CA ARG A 267 0.63 1.85 0.64
C ARG A 267 1.54 2.09 -0.57
N GLY A 268 1.51 1.23 -1.58
CA GLY A 268 2.38 1.39 -2.76
C GLY A 268 2.14 2.68 -3.55
N VAL A 269 0.94 3.28 -3.47
CA VAL A 269 0.64 4.56 -4.11
C VAL A 269 1.22 5.73 -3.31
N ILE A 270 1.13 5.67 -1.98
CA ILE A 270 1.76 6.64 -1.09
C ILE A 270 3.28 6.57 -1.26
N ASP A 271 3.87 5.37 -1.23
CA ASP A 271 5.32 5.16 -1.37
C ASP A 271 5.81 5.79 -2.69
N THR A 272 5.12 5.50 -3.80
CA THR A 272 5.43 6.11 -5.12
C THR A 272 5.41 7.64 -5.08
N LEU A 273 4.48 8.23 -4.33
CA LEU A 273 4.31 9.68 -4.27
C LEU A 273 5.34 10.35 -3.35
N VAL A 274 5.81 9.65 -2.33
CA VAL A 274 6.87 10.10 -1.40
C VAL A 274 8.27 9.91 -2.00
N ASP A 275 8.54 8.77 -2.66
CA ASP A 275 9.84 8.42 -3.23
C ASP A 275 10.33 9.41 -4.31
N ASP A 276 9.40 10.11 -4.97
CA ASP A 276 9.72 11.16 -5.94
C ASP A 276 10.36 12.42 -5.30
N GLY A 277 10.35 12.54 -3.96
CA GLY A 277 11.02 13.59 -3.20
C GLY A 277 10.41 14.99 -3.34
N THR A 278 9.22 15.10 -3.95
CA THR A 278 8.52 16.39 -4.12
C THR A 278 7.65 16.76 -2.91
N LEU A 279 7.36 15.80 -2.05
CA LEU A 279 6.50 15.93 -0.89
C LEU A 279 7.17 15.29 0.31
N GLU A 280 7.21 16.03 1.41
CA GLU A 280 7.72 15.58 2.70
C GLU A 280 6.54 15.53 3.68
N PRO A 281 5.81 14.41 3.76
CA PRO A 281 4.72 14.28 4.73
C PRO A 281 5.27 14.04 6.14
N ASP A 282 4.57 14.56 7.14
CA ASP A 282 4.90 14.38 8.55
C ASP A 282 4.55 12.98 9.06
N ALA A 283 3.54 12.35 8.47
CA ALA A 283 3.21 10.95 8.71
C ALA A 283 2.50 10.32 7.50
N THR A 284 2.66 9.00 7.36
CA THR A 284 1.99 8.21 6.33
C THR A 284 1.27 7.02 6.95
N THR A 285 0.11 6.63 6.40
CA THR A 285 -0.64 5.46 6.90
C THR A 285 -1.45 4.80 5.80
N ALA A 286 -1.32 3.48 5.67
CA ALA A 286 -2.16 2.72 4.76
C ALA A 286 -3.59 2.60 5.33
N VAL A 287 -4.61 2.97 4.54
CA VAL A 287 -6.03 2.78 4.91
C VAL A 287 -6.82 2.27 3.72
N ASP A 288 -7.83 1.45 3.98
CA ASP A 288 -8.73 0.94 2.95
C ASP A 288 -10.04 1.74 2.82
N ALA A 289 -9.92 3.07 2.84
CA ALA A 289 -11.06 3.94 2.60
C ALA A 289 -11.47 3.92 1.13
N THR A 290 -12.75 3.66 0.85
CA THR A 290 -13.31 3.54 -0.51
C THR A 290 -14.65 4.27 -0.60
N GLY A 291 -15.23 4.37 -1.80
CA GLY A 291 -16.46 5.12 -2.05
C GLY A 291 -16.18 6.48 -2.68
N ASP A 292 -17.12 7.43 -2.54
CA ASP A 292 -16.91 8.78 -3.06
C ASP A 292 -15.80 9.52 -2.29
N PRO A 293 -15.10 10.49 -2.89
CA PRO A 293 -13.91 11.08 -2.29
C PRO A 293 -14.17 11.76 -0.95
N LYS A 294 -15.39 12.26 -0.72
CA LYS A 294 -15.73 12.93 0.53
C LYS A 294 -15.95 11.92 1.66
N SER A 295 -16.75 10.88 1.42
CA SER A 295 -16.96 9.79 2.38
C SER A 295 -15.68 9.03 2.66
N ALA A 296 -14.90 8.73 1.61
CA ALA A 296 -13.63 8.03 1.75
C ALA A 296 -12.63 8.86 2.60
N LEU A 297 -12.60 10.19 2.43
CA LEU A 297 -11.78 11.04 3.28
C LEU A 297 -12.23 11.03 4.74
N ASP A 298 -13.53 11.02 5.01
CA ASP A 298 -14.07 10.98 6.38
C ASP A 298 -13.71 9.62 7.05
N ASP A 299 -13.75 8.52 6.32
CA ASP A 299 -13.31 7.19 6.79
C ASP A 299 -11.79 7.13 6.99
N ALA A 300 -11.02 7.70 6.07
CA ALA A 300 -9.56 7.78 6.18
C ALA A 300 -9.14 8.61 7.40
N HIS A 301 -9.76 9.77 7.62
CA HIS A 301 -9.52 10.61 8.80
C HIS A 301 -9.81 9.85 10.10
N ARG A 302 -10.96 9.16 10.16
CA ARG A 302 -11.30 8.32 11.31
C ARG A 302 -10.28 7.21 11.52
N SER A 303 -9.85 6.53 10.47
CA SER A 303 -8.90 5.42 10.56
C SER A 303 -7.52 5.91 10.99
N PHE A 304 -7.08 7.06 10.47
CA PHE A 304 -5.78 7.65 10.78
C PHE A 304 -5.68 7.96 12.27
N TRP A 305 -6.68 8.61 12.87
CA TRP A 305 -6.70 8.96 14.29
C TRP A 305 -7.21 7.85 15.22
N THR A 306 -7.19 6.59 14.76
CA THR A 306 -7.48 5.44 15.62
C THR A 306 -6.18 4.77 16.03
N THR A 307 -5.98 4.63 17.33
CA THR A 307 -4.79 4.01 17.92
C THR A 307 -5.12 2.60 18.42
N ASP A 308 -4.28 1.63 18.06
CA ASP A 308 -4.25 0.34 18.74
C ASP A 308 -3.56 0.52 20.11
N VAL A 309 -4.25 0.11 21.18
CA VAL A 309 -3.74 0.04 22.55
C VAL A 309 -3.59 -1.44 22.90
N LEU A 310 -2.35 -1.86 23.13
CA LEU A 310 -1.94 -3.26 23.31
C LEU A 310 -1.34 -3.42 24.70
N VAL A 311 -1.93 -4.28 25.54
CA VAL A 311 -1.39 -4.60 26.86
C VAL A 311 -0.57 -5.87 26.76
N LEU A 312 0.72 -5.78 27.13
CA LEU A 312 1.71 -6.87 27.05
C LEU A 312 1.61 -7.86 28.22
#